data_AF-A0A1S8SLS0-F1
#
_entry.id   AF-A0A1S8SLS0-F1
#
_cell.length_a   1.000
_cell.length_b   1.000
_cell.length_c   1.000
_cell.angle_alpha   90.00
_cell.angle_beta   90.00
_cell.angle_gamma   90.00
#
_symmetry.space_group_name_H-M   'P 1'
#
loop_
_entity.id
_entity.type
_entity.pdbx_description
1 polymer ?
#
loop_
_entity_poly.entity_id
_entity_poly.type
_entity_poly.pdbx_seq_one_letter_code
_entity_poly.pdbx_strand_id
1 'polypeptide(L)'
;MEKEIEGLEIRDDKELEIRNKVTKRDKKILQKAISGIKGWSFNPIAVVSNGIEEYYFICKVKTIIENLQMTMARIYIKVQDGNKPRLLAIEEIV
;
A
#
# COMPACT_ATOMS: atom_id res chain seq x y z
N MET A 1 -37.33 25.16 12.41
CA MET A 1 -37.10 23.77 12.82
C MET A 1 -37.35 22.90 11.61
N GLU A 2 -36.29 22.47 10.94
CA GLU A 2 -36.29 21.25 10.10
C GLU A 2 -34.85 20.93 9.67
N LYS A 3 -34.28 20.02 10.47
CA LYS A 3 -33.24 19.00 10.23
C LYS A 3 -31.91 19.40 9.59
N GLU A 4 -30.89 19.38 10.46
CA GLU A 4 -29.49 19.13 10.18
C GLU A 4 -29.32 18.00 9.16
N ILE A 5 -28.63 18.31 8.07
CA ILE A 5 -28.06 17.31 7.16
C ILE A 5 -26.73 16.87 7.81
N GLU A 6 -26.80 16.11 8.90
CA GLU A 6 -25.68 15.31 9.38
C GLU A 6 -25.59 14.07 8.49
N GLY A 7 -24.49 13.89 7.75
CA GLY A 7 -24.19 12.59 7.15
C GLY A 7 -23.44 12.58 5.83
N LEU A 8 -23.11 13.71 5.21
CA LEU A 8 -22.12 13.72 4.13
C LEU A 8 -20.77 14.07 4.76
N GLU A 9 -20.02 13.04 5.17
CA GLU A 9 -18.57 13.17 5.35
C GLU A 9 -18.01 13.71 4.04
N ILE A 10 -17.69 15.01 4.04
CA ILE A 10 -16.81 15.61 3.04
C ILE A 10 -15.47 14.95 3.29
N ARG A 11 -15.20 13.83 2.63
CA ARG A 11 -13.86 13.27 2.56
C ARG A 11 -13.08 14.31 1.77
N ASP A 12 -12.33 15.16 2.46
CA ASP A 12 -11.29 15.95 1.82
C ASP A 12 -10.54 15.01 0.89
N ASP A 13 -10.63 15.24 -0.42
CA ASP A 13 -9.93 14.50 -1.45
C ASP A 13 -8.43 14.75 -1.23
N LYS A 14 -7.85 14.07 -0.23
CA LYS A 14 -6.42 14.14 0.02
C LYS A 14 -5.75 13.57 -1.21
N GLU A 15 -5.09 14.47 -1.94
CA GLU A 15 -4.37 14.14 -3.14
C GLU A 15 -3.38 13.01 -2.87
N LEU A 16 -3.21 12.14 -3.86
CA LEU A 16 -2.20 11.09 -3.80
C LEU A 16 -0.81 11.73 -3.90
N GLU A 17 0.00 11.56 -2.87
CA GLU A 17 1.36 12.06 -2.85
C GLU A 17 2.38 10.96 -3.13
N ILE A 18 3.35 11.23 -3.99
CA ILE A 18 4.52 10.36 -4.18
C ILE A 18 5.56 10.70 -3.12
N ARG A 19 5.85 9.75 -2.23
CA ARG A 19 6.83 9.89 -1.15
C ARG A 19 7.98 8.90 -1.31
N ASN A 20 9.19 9.42 -1.53
CA ASN A 20 10.43 8.62 -1.51
C ASN A 20 10.85 8.20 -0.09
N LYS A 21 10.31 8.86 0.94
CA LYS A 21 10.54 8.51 2.34
C LYS A 21 9.44 7.57 2.84
N VAL A 22 9.72 6.27 2.83
CA VAL A 22 8.81 5.25 3.36
C VAL A 22 8.89 5.21 4.90
N THR A 23 7.79 5.57 5.56
CA THR A 23 7.72 5.67 7.02
C THR A 23 7.58 4.30 7.69
N LYS A 24 7.75 4.24 9.03
CA LYS A 24 7.48 3.02 9.81
C LYS A 24 6.03 2.55 9.69
N ARG A 25 5.07 3.50 9.58
CA ARG A 25 3.64 3.18 9.37
C ARG A 25 3.44 2.49 8.02
N ASP A 26 4.00 3.08 6.96
CA ASP A 26 3.90 2.53 5.60
C ASP A 26 4.45 1.09 5.55
N LYS A 27 5.64 0.86 6.15
CA LYS A 27 6.25 -0.49 6.24
C LYS A 27 5.35 -1.49 6.96
N LYS A 28 4.69 -1.07 8.05
CA LYS A 28 3.77 -1.93 8.81
C LYS A 28 2.51 -2.29 8.00
N ILE A 29 2.01 -1.35 7.20
CA ILE A 29 0.89 -1.60 6.28
C ILE A 29 1.29 -2.61 5.22
N LEU A 30 2.44 -2.39 4.57
CA LEU A 30 2.99 -3.32 3.58
C LEU A 30 3.16 -4.71 4.19
N GLN A 31 3.88 -4.84 5.31
CA GLN A 31 4.16 -6.12 5.96
C GLN A 31 2.89 -6.91 6.30
N LYS A 32 1.83 -6.22 6.77
CA LYS A 32 0.55 -6.85 7.06
C LYS A 32 -0.14 -7.38 5.80
N ALA A 33 -0.11 -6.61 4.71
CA ALA A 33 -0.76 -6.99 3.47
C ALA A 33 -0.08 -8.19 2.79
N ILE A 34 1.26 -8.28 2.87
CA ILE A 34 2.03 -9.34 2.21
C ILE A 34 2.38 -10.52 3.12
N SER A 35 1.87 -10.61 4.36
CA SER A 35 2.33 -11.60 5.34
C SER A 35 2.11 -13.06 4.91
N GLY A 36 1.21 -13.32 3.96
CA GLY A 36 0.96 -14.64 3.39
C GLY A 36 1.85 -15.00 2.19
N ILE A 37 2.61 -14.04 1.66
CA ILE A 37 3.46 -14.21 0.48
C ILE A 37 4.85 -14.69 0.92
N LYS A 38 5.28 -15.84 0.38
CA LYS A 38 6.59 -16.45 0.64
C LYS A 38 7.46 -16.38 -0.61
N GLY A 39 8.78 -16.52 -0.45
CA GLY A 39 9.74 -16.58 -1.56
C GLY A 39 10.26 -15.21 -2.04
N TRP A 40 9.52 -14.14 -1.80
CA TRP A 40 9.92 -12.76 -2.10
C TRP A 40 10.08 -11.92 -0.83
N SER A 41 11.11 -11.08 -0.81
CA SER A 41 11.28 -10.01 0.16
C SER A 41 11.12 -8.67 -0.56
N PHE A 42 10.14 -7.87 -0.12
CA PHE A 42 9.82 -6.57 -0.71
C PHE A 42 10.40 -5.45 0.13
N ASN A 43 11.35 -4.70 -0.44
CA ASN A 43 11.98 -3.54 0.19
C ASN A 43 11.42 -2.25 -0.43
N PRO A 44 10.46 -1.58 0.21
CA PRO A 44 9.83 -0.37 -0.35
C PRO A 44 10.82 0.79 -0.43
N ILE A 45 10.93 1.40 -1.60
CA ILE A 45 11.77 2.58 -1.89
C ILE A 45 10.95 3.85 -2.10
N ALA A 46 9.68 3.71 -2.49
CA ALA A 46 8.73 4.81 -2.61
C ALA A 46 7.31 4.30 -2.30
N VAL A 47 6.44 5.23 -1.92
CA VAL A 47 5.02 4.98 -1.70
C VAL A 47 4.21 6.13 -2.28
N VAL A 48 3.16 5.82 -3.04
CA VAL A 48 2.11 6.76 -3.42
C VAL A 48 0.92 6.51 -2.51
N SER A 49 0.46 7.51 -1.79
CA SER A 49 -0.66 7.36 -0.86
C SER A 49 -1.18 8.71 -0.38
N ASN A 50 -2.48 8.77 -0.08
CA ASN A 50 -3.10 9.87 0.66
C ASN A 50 -3.03 9.67 2.19
N GLY A 51 -2.38 8.58 2.65
CA GLY A 51 -2.23 8.22 4.05
C GLY A 51 -3.47 7.59 4.70
N ILE A 52 -4.57 7.46 3.96
CA ILE A 52 -5.87 6.99 4.46
C ILE A 52 -6.13 5.57 3.96
N GLU A 53 -6.57 5.41 2.72
CA GLU A 53 -7.10 4.14 2.21
C GLU A 53 -6.20 3.47 1.19
N GLU A 54 -5.54 4.23 0.32
CA GLU A 54 -4.86 3.67 -0.85
C GLU A 54 -3.35 3.81 -0.75
N TYR A 55 -2.66 2.71 -1.02
CA TYR A 55 -1.21 2.63 -0.96
C TYR A 55 -0.67 1.89 -2.18
N TYR A 56 0.27 2.54 -2.86
CA TYR A 56 0.99 1.98 -3.99
C TYR A 56 2.48 2.00 -3.65
N PHE A 57 3.07 0.83 -3.41
CA PHE A 57 4.49 0.73 -3.08
C PHE A 57 5.30 0.39 -4.31
N ILE A 58 6.43 1.09 -4.49
CA ILE A 58 7.50 0.64 -5.38
C ILE A 58 8.54 -0.07 -4.51
N CYS A 59 8.81 -1.33 -4.80
CA CYS A 59 9.69 -2.18 -4.01
C CYS A 59 10.85 -2.70 -4.85
N LYS A 60 12.05 -2.68 -4.27
CA LYS A 60 13.14 -3.59 -4.68
C LYS A 60 12.83 -4.97 -4.14
N VAL A 61 12.83 -5.96 -5.02
CA VAL A 61 12.53 -7.35 -4.67
C VAL A 61 13.83 -8.13 -4.50
N LYS A 62 13.94 -8.87 -3.40
CA LYS A 62 14.96 -9.89 -3.22
C LYS A 62 14.29 -11.25 -3.21
N THR A 63 14.69 -12.13 -4.11
CA THR A 63 14.17 -13.49 -4.15
C THR A 63 15.03 -14.45 -3.36
N ILE A 64 14.37 -15.33 -2.61
CA ILE A 64 15.03 -16.37 -1.81
C ILE A 64 15.00 -17.72 -2.58
N ILE A 65 14.13 -17.84 -3.58
CA ILE A 65 13.93 -19.04 -4.39
C ILE A 65 14.69 -18.89 -5.70
N GLU A 66 15.50 -19.90 -6.04
CA GLU A 66 16.20 -19.99 -7.31
C GLU A 66 15.18 -20.04 -8.47
N ASN A 67 15.47 -19.34 -9.58
CA ASN A 67 14.64 -19.24 -10.80
C ASN A 67 13.39 -18.35 -10.73
N LEU A 68 13.12 -17.67 -9.61
CA LEU A 68 12.07 -16.66 -9.51
C LEU A 68 12.71 -15.28 -9.71
N GLN A 69 12.71 -14.77 -10.94
CA GLN A 69 13.38 -13.52 -11.28
C GLN A 69 12.36 -12.39 -11.32
N MET A 70 12.31 -11.61 -10.24
CA MET A 70 11.65 -10.31 -10.17
C MET A 70 12.57 -9.39 -9.39
N THR A 71 12.95 -8.24 -9.97
CA THR A 71 13.88 -7.29 -9.33
C THR A 71 13.16 -6.10 -8.71
N MET A 72 12.02 -5.72 -9.29
CA MET A 72 11.22 -4.56 -8.90
C MET A 72 9.74 -4.91 -8.96
N ALA A 73 8.96 -4.39 -8.01
CA ALA A 73 7.52 -4.60 -7.97
C ALA A 73 6.75 -3.33 -7.61
N ARG A 74 5.57 -3.17 -8.23
CA ARG A 74 4.50 -2.31 -7.74
C ARG A 74 3.53 -3.16 -6.91
N ILE A 75 3.22 -2.70 -5.70
CA ILE A 75 2.33 -3.41 -4.78
C ILE A 75 1.15 -2.49 -4.43
N TYR A 76 -0.05 -2.97 -4.72
CA TYR A 76 -1.30 -2.24 -4.54
C TYR A 76 -2.00 -2.74 -3.26
N ILE A 77 -2.25 -1.84 -2.32
CA ILE A 77 -2.87 -2.15 -1.03
C ILE A 77 -4.02 -1.19 -0.76
N LYS A 78 -5.15 -1.75 -0.31
CA LYS A 78 -6.26 -0.99 0.24
C LYS A 78 -6.38 -1.20 1.75
N VAL A 79 -6.51 -0.12 2.49
CA VAL A 79 -6.82 -0.07 3.92
C VAL A 79 -8.26 0.40 4.04
N GLN A 80 -9.12 -0.43 4.61
CA GLN A 80 -10.49 -0.04 4.96
C GLN A 80 -10.53 0.30 6.45
N ASP A 81 -11.32 1.29 6.84
CA ASP A 81 -11.46 1.67 8.25
C ASP A 81 -11.87 0.48 9.12
N GLY A 82 -11.21 0.33 10.26
CA GLY A 82 -11.40 -0.79 11.19
C GLY A 82 -10.84 -2.16 10.73
N ASN A 83 -10.34 -2.28 9.49
CA ASN A 83 -9.93 -3.55 8.90
C ASN A 83 -8.42 -3.69 8.69
N LYS A 84 -7.98 -4.92 8.41
CA LYS A 84 -6.58 -5.21 8.06
C LYS A 84 -6.28 -4.71 6.63
N PRO A 85 -5.05 -4.23 6.35
CA PRO A 85 -4.62 -3.93 4.98
C PRO A 85 -4.81 -5.13 4.06
N ARG A 86 -5.46 -4.92 2.92
CA ARG A 86 -5.72 -5.95 1.91
C ARG A 86 -4.83 -5.74 0.70
N LEU A 87 -4.05 -6.77 0.36
CA LEU A 87 -3.30 -6.82 -0.90
C LEU A 87 -4.29 -6.92 -2.08
N LEU A 88 -4.13 -6.05 -3.07
CA LEU A 88 -4.93 -6.08 -4.30
C LEU A 88 -4.15 -6.72 -5.45
N ALA A 89 -2.90 -6.32 -5.64
CA ALA A 89 -2.05 -6.80 -6.72
C ALA A 89 -0.55 -6.65 -6.39
N ILE A 90 0.25 -7.49 -7.04
CA ILE A 90 1.71 -7.37 -7.14
C ILE A 90 2.02 -7.44 -8.64
N GLU A 91 2.65 -6.40 -9.16
CA GLU A 91 3.02 -6.30 -10.57
C GLU A 91 4.53 -6.12 -10.67
N GLU A 92 5.17 -6.85 -11.59
CA GLU A 92 6.56 -6.62 -11.93
C GLU A 92 6.74 -5.27 -12.64
N ILE A 93 7.88 -4.62 -12.40
CA ILE A 93 8.36 -3.50 -13.22
C ILE A 93 9.51 -4.03 -14.07
N VAL A 94 9.32 -4.05 -15.39
CA VAL A 94 10.31 -4.49 -16.40
C VAL A 94 11.12 -3.30 -16.91
#